data_AF-S6AZT2-F1
#
_entry.id   AF-S6AZT2-F1
#
_cell.length_a   1.000
_cell.length_b   1.000
_cell.length_c   1.000
_cell.angle_alpha   90.00
_cell.angle_beta   90.00
_cell.angle_gamma   90.00
#
_symmetry.space_group_name_H-M   'P 1'
#
loop_
_entity.id
_entity.type
_entity.pdbx_description
1 polymer ?
#
loop_
_entity_poly.entity_id
_entity_poly.type
_entity_poly.pdbx_seq_one_letter_code
_entity_poly.pdbx_strand_id
1 'polypeptide(L)'
;MFQAWPLALKLAVWYASVVWLSILFTLIVLRLILFLLFWFFGYDFWLFPNLFDEDLGVIDSFKPLHSICYRNDATYMLCCRVLCSIVLAASINELRKTHDLRDVGDFAKQSFMDIIEWGHNKLTAVPEEPSLYKSIGMDLETEFNSTERTEEAGEDNLDDDDYKCLLACEYKSLHQLMKECMLSCE
;
A
#
# COMPACT_ATOMS: atom_id res chain seq x y z
N MET A 1 -8.25 -25.29 15.65
CA MET A 1 -9.64 -24.78 15.74
C MET A 1 -10.24 -24.84 14.34
N PHE A 2 -11.39 -25.49 14.15
CA PHE A 2 -12.02 -25.58 12.82
C PHE A 2 -12.44 -24.19 12.35
N GLN A 3 -12.05 -23.81 11.14
CA GLN A 3 -12.46 -22.54 10.54
C GLN A 3 -13.97 -22.62 10.20
N ALA A 4 -14.81 -21.94 10.99
CA ALA A 4 -16.26 -22.01 10.85
C ALA A 4 -16.82 -21.31 9.59
N TRP A 5 -16.00 -20.53 8.87
CA TRP A 5 -16.42 -19.78 7.69
C TRP A 5 -15.76 -20.28 6.40
N PRO A 6 -16.56 -20.54 5.33
CA PRO A 6 -16.01 -20.91 4.04
C PRO A 6 -15.17 -19.78 3.46
N LEU A 7 -14.07 -20.13 2.77
CA LEU A 7 -13.11 -19.18 2.20
C LEU A 7 -13.79 -18.17 1.26
N ALA A 8 -14.75 -18.63 0.46
CA ALA A 8 -15.54 -17.77 -0.43
C ALA A 8 -16.25 -16.62 0.30
N LEU A 9 -16.77 -16.87 1.51
CA LEU A 9 -17.53 -15.87 2.26
C LEU A 9 -16.61 -14.87 2.98
N LYS A 10 -15.41 -15.30 3.40
CA LYS A 10 -14.36 -14.39 3.88
C LYS A 10 -13.95 -13.39 2.80
N LEU A 11 -13.69 -13.88 1.58
CA LEU A 11 -13.33 -13.02 0.44
C LEU A 11 -14.49 -12.10 0.07
N ALA A 12 -15.73 -12.60 -0.01
CA ALA A 12 -16.90 -11.78 -0.36
C ALA A 12 -17.07 -10.60 0.61
N VAL A 13 -16.97 -10.84 1.92
CA VAL A 13 -17.10 -9.79 2.95
C VAL A 13 -15.93 -8.80 2.87
N TRP A 14 -14.72 -9.29 2.60
CA TRP A 14 -13.57 -8.43 2.36
C TRP A 14 -13.83 -7.46 1.20
N TYR A 15 -14.26 -7.97 0.03
CA TYR A 15 -14.42 -7.15 -1.18
C TYR A 15 -15.56 -6.16 -1.01
N ALA A 16 -16.66 -6.59 -0.40
CA ALA A 16 -17.78 -5.71 -0.07
C ALA A 16 -17.36 -4.57 0.86
N SER A 17 -16.57 -4.87 1.91
CA SER A 17 -16.07 -3.87 2.85
C SER A 17 -15.16 -2.84 2.17
N VAL A 18 -14.18 -3.29 1.39
CA VAL A 18 -13.23 -2.39 0.73
C VAL A 18 -13.90 -1.54 -0.34
N VAL A 19 -14.86 -2.08 -1.11
CA VAL A 19 -15.65 -1.29 -2.05
C VAL A 19 -16.49 -0.25 -1.33
N TRP A 20 -17.14 -0.60 -0.22
CA TRP A 20 -17.92 0.37 0.55
C TRP A 20 -17.06 1.50 1.12
N LEU A 21 -15.90 1.14 1.70
CA LEU A 21 -14.94 2.10 2.23
C LEU A 21 -14.35 3.00 1.14
N SER A 22 -14.01 2.46 -0.03
CA SER A 22 -13.45 3.24 -1.13
C SER A 22 -14.45 4.24 -1.72
N ILE A 23 -15.74 3.87 -1.78
CA ILE A 23 -16.83 4.78 -2.17
C ILE A 23 -16.94 5.94 -1.18
N LEU A 24 -17.01 5.64 0.13
CA LEU A 24 -17.10 6.69 1.16
C LEU A 24 -15.88 7.60 1.16
N PHE A 25 -14.68 7.03 1.07
CA PHE A 25 -13.44 7.81 1.01
C PHE A 25 -13.43 8.74 -0.21
N THR A 26 -13.81 8.23 -1.39
CA THR A 26 -13.89 9.02 -2.62
C THR A 26 -14.92 10.14 -2.51
N LEU A 27 -16.09 9.89 -1.90
CA LEU A 27 -17.10 10.91 -1.64
C LEU A 27 -16.59 12.02 -0.71
N ILE A 28 -15.84 11.67 0.33
CA ILE A 28 -15.26 12.65 1.27
C ILE A 28 -14.18 13.50 0.58
N VAL A 29 -13.30 12.88 -0.22
CA VAL A 29 -12.29 13.60 -1.01
C VAL A 29 -12.96 14.53 -2.03
N LEU A 30 -14.00 14.06 -2.72
CA LEU A 30 -14.79 14.87 -3.65
C LEU A 30 -15.46 16.05 -2.94
N ARG A 31 -16.06 15.82 -1.76
CA ARG A 31 -16.66 16.88 -0.93
C ARG A 31 -15.62 17.96 -0.59
N LEU A 32 -14.41 17.56 -0.20
CA LEU A 32 -13.32 18.49 0.11
C LEU A 32 -12.88 19.30 -1.12
N ILE A 33 -12.66 18.64 -2.26
CA ILE A 33 -12.23 19.32 -3.50
C ILE A 33 -13.27 20.34 -3.93
N LEU A 34 -14.56 19.97 -3.96
CA LEU A 34 -15.64 20.89 -4.34
C LEU A 34 -15.71 22.07 -3.37
N PHE A 35 -15.67 21.82 -2.07
CA PHE A 35 -15.66 22.88 -1.06
C PHE A 35 -14.50 23.86 -1.29
N LEU A 36 -13.28 23.37 -1.49
CA LEU A 36 -12.11 24.22 -1.75
C LEU A 36 -12.25 25.05 -3.04
N LEU A 37 -12.75 24.45 -4.12
CA LEU A 37 -12.98 25.17 -5.38
C LEU A 37 -13.98 26.31 -5.19
N PHE A 38 -15.15 26.05 -4.58
CA PHE A 38 -16.18 27.06 -4.36
C PHE A 38 -15.78 28.11 -3.31
N TRP A 39 -14.97 27.73 -2.32
CA TRP A 39 -14.45 28.62 -1.30
C TRP A 39 -13.63 29.77 -1.89
N PHE A 40 -12.83 29.53 -2.93
CA PHE A 40 -12.10 30.59 -3.63
C PHE A 40 -13.03 31.63 -4.28
N PHE A 41 -14.22 31.22 -4.72
CA PHE A 41 -15.25 32.10 -5.26
C PHE A 41 -16.16 32.74 -4.20
N GLY A 42 -15.97 32.38 -2.93
CA GLY A 42 -16.77 32.87 -1.80
C GLY A 42 -18.12 32.21 -1.62
N TYR A 43 -18.29 31.01 -2.16
CA TYR A 43 -19.42 30.15 -1.88
C TYR A 43 -19.02 29.05 -0.90
N ASP A 44 -19.84 28.81 0.10
CA ASP A 44 -19.71 27.64 0.95
C ASP A 44 -20.56 26.52 0.33
N PHE A 45 -19.91 25.66 -0.45
CA PHE A 45 -20.53 24.52 -1.11
C PHE A 45 -20.31 23.24 -0.32
N TRP A 46 -21.39 22.59 0.09
CA TRP A 46 -21.35 21.32 0.80
C TRP A 46 -22.05 20.23 0.01
N LEU A 47 -21.29 19.24 -0.45
CA LEU A 47 -21.83 17.98 -0.98
C LEU A 47 -22.18 17.05 0.18
N PHE A 48 -23.43 16.59 0.24
CA PHE A 48 -23.99 15.81 1.35
C PHE A 48 -23.70 16.45 2.73
N PRO A 49 -24.35 17.58 3.06
CA PRO A 49 -24.14 18.27 4.35
C PRO A 49 -24.31 17.34 5.55
N ASN A 50 -25.28 16.42 5.50
CA ASN A 50 -25.65 15.51 6.58
C ASN A 50 -24.85 14.19 6.60
N LEU A 51 -23.80 14.05 5.78
CA LEU A 51 -23.05 12.78 5.67
C LEU A 51 -22.41 12.32 7.00
N PHE A 52 -22.04 13.28 7.86
CA PHE A 52 -21.41 13.03 9.17
C PHE A 52 -22.36 13.32 10.33
N ASP A 53 -23.66 13.42 10.07
CA ASP A 53 -24.65 13.60 11.12
C ASP A 53 -25.00 12.25 11.74
N GLU A 54 -24.68 12.08 13.01
CA GLU A 54 -24.87 10.84 13.77
C GLU A 54 -26.32 10.65 14.23
N ASP A 55 -27.13 11.72 14.21
CA ASP A 55 -28.52 11.70 14.67
C ASP A 55 -29.49 11.24 13.56
N LEU A 56 -29.02 11.13 12.31
CA LEU A 56 -29.81 10.75 11.14
C LEU A 56 -29.58 9.28 10.74
N GLY A 57 -30.63 8.64 10.24
CA GLY A 57 -30.50 7.31 9.62
C GLY A 57 -29.68 7.37 8.34
N VAL A 58 -29.06 6.24 7.95
CA VAL A 58 -28.15 6.15 6.79
C VAL A 58 -28.75 6.76 5.51
N ILE A 59 -30.05 6.57 5.27
CA ILE A 59 -30.74 7.09 4.07
C ILE A 59 -30.93 8.61 4.13
N ASP A 60 -31.16 9.14 5.33
CA ASP A 60 -31.38 10.56 5.55
C ASP A 60 -30.06 11.34 5.56
N SER A 61 -28.92 10.71 5.89
CA SER A 61 -27.59 11.30 5.76
C SER A 61 -27.25 11.69 4.31
N PHE A 62 -27.84 11.01 3.31
CA PHE A 62 -27.65 11.33 1.88
C PHE A 62 -28.61 12.41 1.36
N LYS A 63 -29.45 13.01 2.22
CA LYS A 63 -30.37 14.08 1.85
C LYS A 63 -30.21 15.28 2.79
N PRO A 64 -30.21 16.53 2.28
CA PRO A 64 -30.19 16.94 0.87
C PRO A 64 -28.86 16.62 0.18
N LEU A 65 -28.84 16.57 -1.17
CA LEU A 65 -27.63 16.21 -1.93
C LEU A 65 -26.52 17.29 -1.86
N HIS A 66 -26.92 18.56 -1.83
CA HIS A 66 -26.00 19.69 -1.79
C HIS A 66 -26.63 20.88 -1.07
N SER A 67 -25.79 21.72 -0.47
CA SER A 67 -26.14 23.02 0.09
C SER A 67 -25.15 24.06 -0.40
N ILE A 68 -25.65 25.20 -0.88
CA ILE A 68 -24.83 26.31 -1.37
C ILE A 68 -25.26 27.57 -0.63
N CYS A 69 -24.33 28.16 0.12
CA CYS A 69 -24.54 29.43 0.78
C CYS A 69 -23.55 30.47 0.23
N TYR A 70 -24.04 31.65 -0.13
CA TYR A 70 -23.16 32.77 -0.44
C TYR A 70 -22.64 33.38 0.86
N ARG A 71 -21.33 33.48 0.99
CA ARG A 71 -20.70 34.04 2.18
C ARG A 71 -20.32 35.50 1.97
N ASN A 72 -21.04 36.39 2.67
CA ASN A 72 -20.74 37.82 2.68
C ASN A 72 -19.58 38.11 3.64
N ASP A 73 -18.37 38.06 3.11
CA ASP A 73 -17.14 38.21 3.89
C ASP A 73 -16.66 39.66 3.98
N ALA A 74 -16.02 40.00 5.10
CA ALA A 74 -15.29 41.26 5.23
C ALA A 74 -14.11 41.32 4.24
N THR A 75 -13.75 42.52 3.79
CA THR A 75 -12.69 42.77 2.80
C THR A 75 -11.36 42.08 3.15
N TYR A 76 -11.04 41.94 4.45
CA TYR A 76 -9.85 41.22 4.91
C TYR A 76 -9.84 39.73 4.50
N MET A 77 -10.97 39.03 4.61
CA MET A 77 -11.05 37.62 4.21
C MET A 77 -10.94 37.46 2.68
N LEU A 78 -11.43 38.43 1.91
CA LEU A 78 -11.25 38.46 0.46
C LEU A 78 -9.76 38.58 0.11
N CYS A 79 -9.02 39.48 0.76
CA CYS A 79 -7.57 39.59 0.59
C CYS A 79 -6.86 38.28 0.94
N CYS A 80 -7.18 37.65 2.06
CA CYS A 80 -6.60 36.36 2.45
C CYS A 80 -6.84 35.29 1.38
N ARG A 81 -8.05 35.17 0.82
CA ARG A 81 -8.35 34.20 -0.23
C ARG A 81 -7.55 34.45 -1.51
N VAL A 82 -7.44 35.71 -1.93
CA VAL A 82 -6.65 36.09 -3.11
C VAL A 82 -5.18 35.74 -2.90
N LEU A 83 -4.63 36.03 -1.72
CA LEU A 83 -3.26 35.65 -1.37
C LEU A 83 -3.07 34.12 -1.37
N CYS A 84 -3.98 33.35 -0.76
CA CYS A 84 -3.95 31.90 -0.80
C CYS A 84 -4.02 31.35 -2.24
N SER A 85 -4.85 31.96 -3.10
CA SER A 85 -4.98 31.57 -4.51
C SER A 85 -3.69 31.84 -5.29
N ILE A 86 -3.04 32.98 -5.06
CA ILE A 86 -1.75 33.32 -5.68
C ILE A 86 -0.67 32.32 -5.24
N VAL A 87 -0.57 32.04 -3.94
CA VAL A 87 0.40 31.08 -3.41
C VAL A 87 0.15 29.69 -3.99
N LEU A 88 -1.10 29.24 -4.02
CA LEU A 88 -1.46 27.94 -4.59
C LEU A 88 -1.13 27.84 -6.09
N ALA A 89 -1.39 28.90 -6.87
CA ALA A 89 -1.02 28.95 -8.28
C ALA A 89 0.51 28.91 -8.48
N ALA A 90 1.28 29.61 -7.65
CA ALA A 90 2.74 29.56 -7.67
C ALA A 90 3.25 28.16 -7.31
N SER A 91 2.71 27.54 -6.26
CA SER A 91 3.02 26.16 -5.88
C SER A 91 2.74 25.19 -7.02
N ILE A 92 1.56 25.27 -7.66
CA ILE A 92 1.21 24.40 -8.79
C ILE A 92 2.18 24.61 -9.97
N ASN A 93 2.59 25.84 -10.24
CA ASN A 93 3.54 26.12 -11.31
C ASN A 93 4.91 25.46 -11.07
N GLU A 94 5.37 25.44 -9.81
CA GLU A 94 6.60 24.74 -9.46
C GLU A 94 6.42 23.22 -9.47
N LEU A 95 5.30 22.69 -8.94
CA LEU A 95 5.00 21.26 -8.96
C LEU A 95 4.87 20.70 -10.39
N ARG A 96 4.28 21.48 -11.30
CA ARG A 96 4.14 21.08 -12.71
C ARG A 96 5.50 20.87 -13.40
N LYS A 97 6.57 21.51 -12.93
CA LYS A 97 7.91 21.30 -13.49
C LYS A 97 8.53 19.98 -13.05
N THR A 98 8.14 19.46 -11.89
CA THR A 98 8.79 18.29 -11.27
C THR A 98 7.99 17.00 -11.40
N HIS A 99 6.67 17.05 -11.53
CA HIS A 99 5.82 15.85 -11.64
C HIS A 99 4.70 16.01 -12.68
N ASP A 100 4.39 14.94 -13.42
CA ASP A 100 3.23 14.88 -14.31
C ASP A 100 1.98 14.45 -13.52
N LEU A 101 0.81 14.91 -13.94
CA LEU A 101 -0.46 14.56 -13.30
C LEU A 101 -0.84 13.09 -13.48
N ARG A 102 -0.28 12.41 -14.48
CA ARG A 102 -0.49 10.98 -14.73
C ARG A 102 0.12 10.11 -13.64
N ASP A 103 1.28 10.51 -13.13
CA ASP A 103 2.00 9.77 -12.07
C ASP A 103 1.17 9.66 -10.79
N VAL A 104 0.46 10.73 -10.42
CA VAL A 104 -0.44 10.73 -9.25
C VAL A 104 -1.59 9.74 -9.46
N GLY A 105 -2.15 9.69 -10.67
CA GLY A 105 -3.20 8.76 -11.01
C GLY A 105 -2.73 7.31 -10.98
N ASP A 106 -1.52 7.04 -11.47
CA ASP A 106 -0.94 5.70 -11.49
C ASP A 106 -0.51 5.26 -10.08
N PHE A 107 0.02 6.17 -9.26
CA PHE A 107 0.27 5.91 -7.84
C PHE A 107 -1.01 5.55 -7.08
N ALA A 108 -2.10 6.28 -7.31
CA ALA A 108 -3.38 6.01 -6.65
C ALA A 108 -3.95 4.64 -7.07
N LYS A 109 -3.85 4.29 -8.37
CA LYS A 109 -4.23 2.96 -8.87
C LYS A 109 -3.36 1.86 -8.25
N GLN A 110 -2.04 2.04 -8.25
CA GLN A 110 -1.11 1.06 -7.72
C GLN A 110 -1.35 0.82 -6.22
N SER A 111 -1.42 1.91 -5.45
CA SER A 111 -1.70 1.84 -4.01
C SER A 111 -3.02 1.12 -3.71
N PHE A 112 -4.05 1.34 -4.53
CA PHE A 112 -5.32 0.64 -4.38
C PHE A 112 -5.19 -0.85 -4.71
N MET A 113 -4.55 -1.19 -5.83
CA MET A 113 -4.32 -2.59 -6.21
C MET A 113 -3.51 -3.35 -5.16
N ASP A 114 -2.48 -2.74 -4.60
CA ASP A 114 -1.65 -3.32 -3.54
C ASP A 114 -2.48 -3.66 -2.29
N ILE A 115 -3.44 -2.80 -1.91
CA ILE A 115 -4.37 -3.07 -0.79
C ILE A 115 -5.28 -4.26 -1.09
N ILE A 116 -5.83 -4.33 -2.31
CA ILE A 116 -6.68 -5.45 -2.73
C ILE A 116 -5.89 -6.76 -2.67
N GLU A 117 -4.69 -6.77 -3.23
CA GLU A 117 -3.84 -7.95 -3.33
C GLU A 117 -3.34 -8.41 -1.95
N TRP A 118 -2.91 -7.47 -1.11
CA TRP A 118 -2.56 -7.74 0.28
C TRP A 118 -3.71 -8.44 1.01
N GLY A 119 -4.93 -7.92 0.85
CA GLY A 119 -6.13 -8.46 1.47
C GLY A 119 -6.47 -9.87 1.00
N HIS A 120 -6.38 -10.10 -0.31
CA HIS A 120 -6.57 -11.41 -0.90
C HIS A 120 -5.58 -12.43 -0.34
N ASN A 121 -4.28 -12.12 -0.43
CA ASN A 121 -3.19 -13.00 0.02
C ASN A 121 -3.28 -13.30 1.51
N LYS A 122 -3.68 -12.32 2.34
CA LYS A 122 -3.83 -12.51 3.78
C LYS A 122 -4.97 -13.47 4.14
N LEU A 123 -6.04 -13.49 3.36
CA LEU A 123 -7.22 -14.33 3.60
C LEU A 123 -7.13 -15.71 2.96
N THR A 124 -6.36 -15.87 1.89
CA THR A 124 -6.10 -17.14 1.21
C THR A 124 -4.87 -17.87 1.72
N ALA A 125 -4.02 -17.21 2.52
CA ALA A 125 -2.88 -17.83 3.17
C ALA A 125 -3.32 -19.09 3.92
N VAL A 126 -2.88 -20.25 3.41
CA VAL A 126 -2.94 -21.51 4.15
C VAL A 126 -2.18 -21.28 5.44
N PRO A 127 -2.71 -21.68 6.61
CA PRO A 127 -1.92 -21.61 7.83
C PRO A 127 -0.65 -22.40 7.56
N GLU A 128 0.50 -21.71 7.53
CA GLU A 128 1.79 -22.37 7.62
C GLU A 128 1.68 -23.23 8.88
N GLU A 129 1.82 -24.55 8.74
CA GLU A 129 2.00 -25.45 9.86
C GLU A 129 2.99 -24.75 10.79
N PRO A 130 2.75 -24.62 12.11
CA PRO A 130 3.74 -24.05 13.00
C PRO A 130 4.95 -25.01 12.99
N SER A 131 5.80 -24.87 11.98
CA SER A 131 7.08 -25.52 11.91
C SER A 131 7.86 -24.89 13.04
N LEU A 132 7.94 -25.63 14.12
CA LEU A 132 8.65 -25.30 15.35
C LEU A 132 10.14 -25.00 15.09
N TYR A 133 10.60 -25.12 13.84
CA TYR A 133 11.98 -24.95 13.38
C TYR A 133 12.24 -23.78 12.42
N LYS A 134 11.26 -22.92 12.04
CA LYS A 134 11.58 -21.75 11.15
C LYS A 134 12.53 -20.72 11.80
N SER A 135 12.76 -20.79 13.10
CA SER A 135 13.79 -20.01 13.80
C SER A 135 15.21 -20.57 13.63
N ILE A 136 15.39 -21.73 13.00
CA ILE A 136 16.68 -22.32 12.67
C ILE A 136 16.70 -22.39 11.14
N GLY A 137 17.17 -21.33 10.49
CA GLY A 137 17.10 -21.16 9.04
C GLY A 137 17.80 -22.28 8.28
N MET A 138 17.05 -23.33 7.91
CA MET A 138 17.47 -24.37 7.00
C MET A 138 16.25 -24.95 6.30
N ASP A 139 15.99 -24.46 5.09
CA ASP A 139 15.00 -24.94 4.14
C ASP A 139 15.46 -26.29 3.56
N LEU A 140 15.31 -27.35 4.37
CA LEU A 140 15.71 -28.73 4.06
C LEU A 140 14.70 -29.49 3.16
N GLU A 141 13.58 -28.88 2.76
CA GLU A 141 12.54 -29.57 1.99
C GLU A 141 12.64 -29.34 0.47
N THR A 142 13.45 -28.38 0.01
CA THR A 142 13.57 -28.08 -1.43
C THR A 142 14.64 -28.92 -2.14
N GLU A 143 15.54 -29.62 -1.42
CA GLU A 143 16.60 -30.45 -2.03
C GLU A 143 16.25 -31.94 -2.21
N PHE A 144 15.18 -32.46 -1.59
CA PHE A 144 14.92 -33.91 -1.65
C PHE A 144 14.03 -34.36 -2.82
N ASN A 145 13.35 -33.44 -3.52
CA ASN A 145 12.38 -33.81 -4.57
C ASN A 145 12.82 -33.52 -6.01
N SER A 146 14.07 -33.07 -6.22
CA SER A 146 14.61 -32.74 -7.55
C SER A 146 15.68 -33.72 -8.07
N THR A 147 16.11 -34.71 -7.27
CA THR A 147 17.21 -35.65 -7.66
C THR A 147 16.80 -36.76 -8.63
N GLU A 148 15.63 -36.69 -9.27
CA GLU A 148 15.25 -37.59 -10.38
C GLU A 148 14.63 -36.86 -11.57
N ARG A 149 15.33 -35.88 -12.15
CA ARG A 149 15.44 -35.76 -13.62
C ARG A 149 16.32 -34.60 -14.10
N THR A 150 17.29 -35.02 -14.93
CA THR A 150 17.81 -34.30 -16.10
C THR A 150 18.87 -33.23 -15.86
N GLU A 151 20.09 -33.59 -16.27
CA GLU A 151 21.19 -32.73 -16.69
C GLU A 151 20.70 -31.57 -17.58
N GLU A 152 21.05 -30.32 -17.26
CA GLU A 152 21.53 -29.29 -18.20
C GLU A 152 21.78 -27.95 -17.48
N ALA A 153 22.70 -27.17 -18.06
CA ALA A 153 23.50 -26.09 -17.48
C ALA A 153 22.78 -24.80 -17.05
N GLY A 154 23.45 -24.03 -16.19
CA GLY A 154 23.20 -22.59 -15.99
C GLY A 154 23.89 -22.00 -14.74
N GLU A 155 25.13 -21.51 -14.89
CA GLU A 155 25.79 -20.58 -13.96
C GLU A 155 25.05 -19.23 -13.91
N ASP A 156 24.93 -18.61 -12.73
CA ASP A 156 25.29 -17.19 -12.60
C ASP A 156 25.63 -16.78 -11.15
N ASN A 157 26.94 -16.61 -10.94
CA ASN A 157 27.67 -15.61 -10.15
C ASN A 157 27.12 -15.11 -8.79
N LEU A 158 27.72 -15.63 -7.72
CA LEU A 158 27.91 -14.90 -6.45
C LEU A 158 29.43 -14.73 -6.27
N ASP A 159 29.90 -13.49 -6.28
CA ASP A 159 31.30 -13.06 -6.44
C ASP A 159 32.32 -13.88 -5.62
N ASP A 160 33.12 -14.72 -6.31
CA ASP A 160 34.22 -15.54 -5.78
C ASP A 160 35.48 -14.71 -5.39
N ASP A 161 35.49 -13.41 -5.67
CA ASP A 161 36.68 -12.56 -5.56
C ASP A 161 37.01 -12.11 -4.13
N ASP A 162 36.02 -12.03 -3.24
CA ASP A 162 36.19 -11.47 -1.89
C ASP A 162 36.95 -12.40 -0.92
N TYR A 163 37.09 -13.67 -1.26
CA TYR A 163 37.67 -14.70 -0.38
C TYR A 163 38.97 -15.31 -0.92
N LYS A 164 39.64 -14.67 -1.88
CA LYS A 164 41.01 -15.03 -2.32
C LYS A 164 42.01 -15.08 -1.17
N CYS A 165 41.80 -14.32 -0.10
CA CYS A 165 42.63 -14.36 1.10
C CYS A 165 42.62 -15.73 1.78
N LEU A 166 41.57 -16.55 1.59
CA LEU A 166 41.45 -17.88 2.18
C LEU A 166 42.43 -18.90 1.57
N LEU A 167 42.91 -18.67 0.34
CA LEU A 167 43.94 -19.54 -0.26
C LEU A 167 45.26 -19.52 0.53
N ALA A 168 45.59 -18.38 1.17
CA ALA A 168 46.77 -18.29 2.02
C ALA A 168 46.66 -19.15 3.29
N CYS A 169 45.42 -19.50 3.68
CA CYS A 169 45.09 -20.40 4.78
C CYS A 169 44.74 -21.81 4.30
N GLU A 170 45.04 -22.17 3.05
CA GLU A 170 44.83 -23.50 2.44
C GLU A 170 43.35 -23.89 2.19
N TYR A 171 42.41 -22.93 2.29
CA TYR A 171 40.99 -23.16 2.00
C TYR A 171 40.62 -22.65 0.61
N LYS A 172 39.86 -23.47 -0.14
CA LYS A 172 39.46 -23.15 -1.51
C LYS A 172 38.22 -22.28 -1.60
N SER A 173 37.33 -22.33 -0.61
CA SER A 173 36.12 -21.52 -0.54
C SER A 173 35.65 -21.37 0.91
N LEU A 174 34.84 -20.33 1.18
CA LEU A 174 34.28 -20.05 2.51
C LEU A 174 33.51 -21.25 3.09
N HIS A 175 32.85 -22.02 2.22
CA HIS A 175 32.09 -23.20 2.62
C HIS A 175 32.98 -24.31 3.21
N GLN A 176 34.21 -24.47 2.73
CA GLN A 176 35.14 -25.48 3.23
C GLN A 176 35.63 -25.13 4.64
N LEU A 177 35.94 -23.86 4.90
CA LEU A 177 36.31 -23.36 6.22
C LEU A 177 35.19 -23.57 7.25
N MET A 178 33.95 -23.26 6.87
CA MET A 178 32.80 -23.40 7.76
C MET A 178 32.55 -24.86 8.15
N LYS A 179 32.74 -25.79 7.21
CA LYS A 179 32.63 -27.23 7.46
C LYS A 179 33.70 -27.74 8.43
N GLU A 180 34.96 -27.33 8.24
CA GLU A 180 36.08 -27.76 9.09
C GLU A 180 35.97 -27.20 10.51
N CYS A 181 35.54 -25.94 10.64
CA CYS A 181 35.33 -25.26 11.92
C CYS A 181 34.20 -25.91 12.73
N MET A 182 33.11 -26.31 12.07
CA MET A 182 32.00 -27.03 12.70
C MET A 182 32.38 -28.45 13.12
N LEU A 183 33.34 -29.08 12.43
CA LEU A 183 33.85 -30.41 12.76
C LEU A 183 34.91 -30.41 13.86
N SER A 184 35.64 -29.31 14.05
CA SER A 184 36.74 -29.22 15.03
C SER A 184 36.30 -28.73 16.42
N CYS A 185 35.00 -28.72 16.72
CA CYS A 185 34.46 -28.25 17.99
C CYS A 185 34.29 -29.40 19.01
N GLU A 186 35.36 -30.16 19.26
CA GLU A 186 35.54 -31.09 20.38
C GLU A 186 36.73 -30.68 21.25
#